data_AF-A0A9Q9IEJ1-F1
#
_entry.id   AF-A0A9Q9IEJ1-F1
#
_cell.length_a   1.000
_cell.length_b   1.000
_cell.length_c   1.000
_cell.angle_alpha   90.00
_cell.angle_beta   90.00
_cell.angle_gamma   90.00
#
_symmetry.space_group_name_H-M   'P 1'
#
loop_
_entity.id
_entity.type
_entity.pdbx_description
1 polymer ?
#
loop_
_entity_poly.entity_id
_entity_poly.type
_entity_poly.pdbx_seq_one_letter_code
_entity_poly.pdbx_strand_id
1 'polypeptide(L)'
;MPADRQRPDTAWTALAELGVTLADLRRDARPAVPTFDEYLPQVLAAAGPTAHRVGKPRRRPSTRRARTPAELTDVNHVARTTGNDTTLDALLLRLHTETACRRAGGTT
;
A
#
# COMPACT_ATOMS: atom_id res chain seq x y z
N MET A 1 17.51 -19.37 9.42
CA MET A 1 16.06 -19.64 9.28
C MET A 1 15.79 -19.99 7.82
N PRO A 2 15.56 -21.26 7.47
CA PRO A 2 15.31 -21.67 6.09
C PRO A 2 13.81 -21.59 5.82
N ALA A 3 13.35 -20.58 5.08
CA ALA A 3 12.15 -20.61 4.25
C ALA A 3 11.89 -19.21 3.69
N ASP A 4 12.69 -18.81 2.70
CA ASP A 4 12.21 -17.84 1.68
C ASP A 4 12.14 -18.48 0.30
N ARG A 5 12.09 -19.83 0.27
CA ARG A 5 11.90 -20.63 -0.94
C ARG A 5 10.42 -20.89 -1.24
N GLN A 6 9.51 -20.58 -0.31
CA GLN A 6 8.05 -20.70 -0.47
C GLN A 6 7.40 -19.51 -1.18
N ARG A 7 8.05 -18.33 -1.25
CA ARG A 7 7.53 -17.18 -2.04
C ARG A 7 7.42 -17.47 -3.54
N PRO A 8 8.41 -18.08 -4.22
CA PRO A 8 8.27 -18.38 -5.64
C PRO A 8 7.14 -19.38 -5.92
N ASP A 9 6.95 -20.39 -5.08
CA ASP A 9 5.90 -21.40 -5.29
C ASP A 9 4.49 -20.79 -5.21
N THR A 10 4.24 -19.92 -4.23
CA THR A 10 2.96 -19.19 -4.14
C THR A 10 2.69 -18.28 -5.33
N ALA A 11 3.73 -17.63 -5.87
CA ALA A 11 3.59 -16.74 -7.01
C ALA A 11 3.25 -17.53 -8.28
N TRP A 12 3.90 -18.67 -8.50
CA TRP A 12 3.63 -19.52 -9.66
C TRP A 12 2.24 -20.15 -9.60
N THR A 13 1.80 -20.60 -8.42
CA THR A 13 0.44 -21.12 -8.24
C THR A 13 -0.62 -20.04 -8.49
N ALA A 14 -0.42 -18.82 -7.97
CA ALA A 14 -1.33 -17.70 -8.21
C ALA A 14 -1.45 -17.33 -9.69
N LEU A 15 -0.34 -17.34 -10.44
CA LEU A 15 -0.36 -17.07 -11.89
C LEU A 15 -1.12 -18.16 -12.66
N ALA A 16 -0.98 -19.42 -12.26
CA ALA A 16 -1.70 -20.54 -12.86
C ALA A 16 -3.22 -20.46 -12.61
N GLU A 17 -3.65 -20.11 -11.40
CA GLU A 17 -5.06 -19.91 -11.05
C GLU A 17 -5.69 -18.73 -11.80
N LEU A 18 -4.93 -17.65 -12.00
CA LEU A 18 -5.36 -16.48 -12.77
C LEU A 18 -5.31 -16.70 -14.29
N GLY A 19 -4.75 -17.82 -14.77
CA GLY A 19 -4.57 -18.09 -16.19
C GLY A 19 -3.59 -17.14 -16.88
N VAL A 20 -2.66 -16.54 -16.14
CA VAL A 20 -1.69 -15.56 -16.66
C VAL A 20 -0.42 -16.27 -17.10
N THR A 21 -0.03 -16.08 -18.37
CA THR A 21 1.21 -16.67 -18.91
C THR A 21 2.39 -15.71 -18.82
N LEU A 22 3.61 -16.24 -18.94
CA LEU A 22 4.82 -15.41 -19.07
C LEU A 22 4.75 -14.47 -20.29
N ALA A 23 4.08 -14.89 -21.37
CA ALA A 23 3.89 -14.06 -22.55
C ALA A 23 2.98 -12.85 -22.25
N ASP A 24 1.99 -13.02 -21.38
CA ASP A 24 1.11 -11.92 -20.94
C ASP A 24 1.86 -10.93 -20.05
N LEU A 25 2.77 -11.41 -19.21
CA LEU A 25 3.65 -10.54 -18.40
C LEU A 25 4.69 -9.79 -19.25
N ARG A 26 5.11 -10.37 -20.38
CA ARG A 26 6.05 -9.75 -21.32
C ARG A 26 5.37 -8.80 -22.31
N ARG A 27 4.06 -8.89 -22.48
CA ARG A 27 3.31 -7.92 -23.28
C ARG A 27 3.31 -6.59 -22.53
N ASP A 28 4.02 -5.61 -23.08
CA ASP A 28 3.91 -4.21 -22.69
C ASP A 28 2.61 -3.58 -23.26
N ALA A 29 1.53 -4.34 -23.22
CA ALA A 29 0.21 -3.93 -23.68
C ALA A 29 -0.56 -3.45 -22.46
N ARG A 30 -0.17 -2.28 -21.92
CA ARG A 30 -1.07 -1.58 -21.02
C ARG A 30 -2.30 -1.23 -21.86
N PRO A 31 -3.50 -1.75 -21.56
CA PRO A 31 -4.69 -1.28 -22.25
C PRO A 31 -4.73 0.24 -22.10
N ALA A 32 -5.12 0.96 -23.15
CA ALA A 32 -5.32 2.40 -23.08
C ALA A 32 -6.42 2.66 -22.04
N VAL A 33 -6.02 2.93 -20.81
CA VAL A 33 -6.94 3.28 -19.73
C VAL A 33 -7.36 4.72 -20.02
N PRO A 34 -8.66 5.00 -20.19
CA PRO A 34 -9.11 6.35 -20.39
C PRO A 34 -8.66 7.22 -19.22
N THR A 35 -8.28 8.45 -19.52
CA THR A 35 -7.98 9.39 -18.45
C THR A 35 -9.24 9.68 -17.64
N PHE A 36 -9.07 10.28 -16.47
CA PHE A 36 -10.21 10.67 -15.64
C PHE A 36 -11.18 11.60 -16.40
N ASP A 37 -10.65 12.48 -17.24
CA ASP A 37 -11.44 13.42 -18.05
C ASP A 37 -12.24 12.71 -19.16
N GLU A 38 -11.73 11.59 -19.69
CA GLU A 38 -12.42 10.78 -20.70
C GLU A 38 -13.49 9.86 -20.08
N TYR A 39 -13.20 9.29 -18.91
CA TYR A 39 -14.06 8.29 -18.27
C TYR A 39 -15.20 8.93 -17.45
N LEU A 40 -14.93 10.06 -16.78
CA LEU A 40 -15.88 10.69 -15.88
C LEU A 40 -17.21 11.07 -16.58
N PRO A 41 -17.22 11.65 -17.79
CA PRO A 41 -18.47 11.96 -18.49
C PRO A 41 -19.34 10.71 -18.73
N GLN A 42 -18.72 9.56 -19.04
CA GLN A 42 -19.43 8.30 -19.27
C GLN A 42 -20.07 7.77 -17.98
N VAL A 43 -19.35 7.86 -16.86
CA VAL A 43 -19.86 7.48 -15.53
C VAL A 43 -21.00 8.39 -15.08
N LEU A 44 -20.87 9.70 -15.30
CA LEU A 44 -21.91 10.66 -14.96
C LEU A 44 -23.17 10.45 -15.81
N ALA A 45 -23.02 10.14 -17.10
CA ALA A 45 -24.15 9.81 -17.97
C ALA A 45 -24.86 8.51 -17.56
N ALA A 46 -24.10 7.52 -17.07
CA ALA A 46 -24.65 6.26 -16.54
C ALA A 46 -25.23 6.40 -15.12
N ALA A 47 -24.80 7.40 -14.34
CA ALA A 47 -25.30 7.65 -13.00
C ALA A 47 -26.73 8.21 -13.07
N GLY A 48 -27.69 7.48 -12.50
CA GLY A 48 -29.09 7.92 -12.48
C GLY A 48 -29.31 9.19 -11.62
N PRO A 49 -30.49 9.84 -11.74
CA PRO A 49 -30.81 11.11 -11.07
C PRO A 49 -30.66 11.08 -9.53
N THR A 50 -30.72 9.89 -8.93
CA THR A 50 -30.56 9.66 -7.49
C THR A 50 -29.14 9.96 -7.01
N ALA A 51 -28.11 9.75 -7.84
CA ALA A 51 -26.72 10.00 -7.46
C ALA A 51 -26.47 11.49 -7.12
N HIS A 52 -27.17 12.40 -7.79
CA HIS A 52 -27.09 13.84 -7.55
C HIS A 52 -27.90 14.30 -6.32
N ARG A 53 -28.83 13.46 -5.84
CA ARG A 53 -29.70 13.77 -4.70
C ARG A 53 -29.12 13.33 -3.36
N VAL A 54 -28.07 12.50 -3.38
CA VAL A 54 -27.37 12.08 -2.16
C VAL A 54 -26.36 13.15 -1.77
N GLY A 55 -26.62 13.83 -0.65
CA GLY A 55 -25.66 14.77 -0.07
C GLY A 55 -24.36 14.06 0.33
N LYS A 56 -23.24 14.78 0.29
CA LYS A 56 -21.92 14.26 0.69
C LYS A 56 -22.01 13.64 2.10
N PRO A 57 -21.66 12.35 2.28
CA PRO A 57 -21.65 11.74 3.60
C PRO A 57 -20.74 12.51 4.56
N ARG A 58 -21.16 12.64 5.82
CA ARG A 58 -20.31 13.25 6.85
C ARG A 58 -19.01 12.46 6.96
N ARG A 59 -17.90 13.20 7.04
CA ARG A 59 -16.58 12.59 7.27
C ARG A 59 -16.62 11.79 8.56
N ARG A 60 -16.24 10.51 8.50
CA ARG A 60 -16.11 9.69 9.70
C ARG A 60 -15.01 10.25 10.61
N PRO A 61 -15.16 10.15 11.93
CA PRO A 61 -14.07 10.44 12.85
C PRO A 61 -12.81 9.67 12.46
N SER A 62 -11.65 10.30 12.61
CA SER A 62 -10.39 9.62 12.36
C SER A 62 -10.19 8.51 13.38
N THR A 63 -9.77 7.33 12.91
CA THR A 63 -9.32 6.23 13.77
C THR A 63 -7.86 6.38 14.20
N ARG A 64 -7.20 7.49 13.82
CA ARG A 64 -5.80 7.77 14.18
C ARG A 64 -5.70 7.98 15.69
N ARG A 65 -4.86 7.15 16.32
CA ARG A 65 -4.53 7.18 17.74
C ARG A 65 -3.03 7.01 17.93
N ALA A 66 -2.53 7.42 19.09
CA ALA A 66 -1.17 7.06 19.50
C ALA A 66 -1.05 5.53 19.60
N ARG A 67 0.13 5.01 19.26
CA ARG A 67 0.44 3.59 19.47
C ARG A 67 0.58 3.31 20.96
N THR A 68 0.10 2.15 21.38
CA THR A 68 0.35 1.64 22.73
C THR A 68 1.81 1.22 22.88
N PRO A 69 2.34 1.13 24.11
CA PRO A 69 3.72 0.68 24.34
C PRO A 69 4.00 -0.73 23.79
N ALA A 70 3.02 -1.64 23.86
CA ALA A 70 3.13 -2.99 23.30
C ALA A 70 3.27 -2.96 21.78
N GLU A 71 2.36 -2.25 21.09
CA GLU A 71 2.45 -2.10 19.62
C GLU A 71 3.77 -1.46 19.19
N LEU A 72 4.29 -0.50 19.96
CA LEU A 72 5.58 0.13 19.67
C LEU A 72 6.75 -0.83 19.87
N THR A 73 6.67 -1.70 20.89
CA THR A 73 7.64 -2.76 21.13
C THR A 73 7.67 -3.75 19.97
N ASP A 74 6.51 -4.15 19.46
CA ASP A 74 6.41 -5.06 18.32
C ASP A 74 7.00 -4.44 17.06
N VAL A 75 6.68 -3.17 16.76
CA VAL A 75 7.25 -2.44 15.63
C VAL A 75 8.78 -2.36 15.73
N ASN A 76 9.30 -2.04 16.92
CA ASN A 76 10.75 -2.00 17.17
C ASN A 76 11.39 -3.39 17.04
N HIS A 77 10.72 -4.46 17.44
CA HIS A 77 11.22 -5.82 17.27
C HIS A 77 11.35 -6.19 15.80
N VAL A 78 10.31 -5.94 14.99
CA VAL A 78 10.31 -6.22 13.56
C VAL A 78 11.41 -5.45 12.84
N ALA A 79 11.57 -4.15 13.11
CA ALA A 79 12.62 -3.34 12.48
C ALA A 79 14.05 -3.80 12.81
N ARG A 80 14.26 -4.40 13.98
CA ARG A 80 15.58 -4.93 14.38
C ARG A 80 15.90 -6.30 13.82
N THR A 81 14.91 -7.01 13.29
CA THR A 81 15.05 -8.44 12.90
C THR A 81 14.73 -8.69 11.43
N THR A 82 14.16 -7.70 10.74
CA THR A 82 13.73 -7.81 9.35
C THR A 82 14.11 -6.54 8.58
N GLY A 83 14.32 -6.66 7.28
CA GLY A 83 14.63 -5.52 6.40
C GLY A 83 16.03 -5.59 5.76
N ASN A 84 16.31 -4.62 4.91
CA ASN A 84 17.57 -4.54 4.15
C ASN A 84 18.71 -4.00 5.02
N ASP A 85 18.42 -3.02 5.89
CA ASP A 85 19.36 -2.46 6.86
C ASP A 85 18.65 -2.29 8.22
N THR A 86 18.63 -3.38 8.97
CA THR A 86 18.01 -3.46 10.31
C THR A 86 18.60 -2.46 11.31
N THR A 87 19.86 -2.03 11.13
CA THR A 87 20.52 -1.10 12.04
C THR A 87 20.05 0.31 11.78
N LEU A 88 20.03 0.72 10.52
CA LEU A 88 19.48 2.02 10.12
C LEU A 88 17.99 2.13 10.47
N ASP A 89 17.20 1.11 10.17
CA ASP A 89 15.76 1.10 10.45
C ASP A 89 15.48 1.26 11.96
N ALA A 90 16.23 0.56 12.82
CA ALA A 90 16.10 0.68 14.27
C ALA A 90 16.51 2.06 14.79
N LEU A 91 17.58 2.65 14.24
CA LEU A 91 18.04 3.99 14.63
C LEU A 91 17.02 5.07 14.23
N LEU A 92 16.45 4.97 13.03
CA LEU A 92 15.42 5.90 12.56
C LEU A 92 14.16 5.84 13.43
N LEU A 93 13.72 4.64 13.81
CA LEU A 93 12.57 4.48 14.71
C LEU A 93 12.86 5.06 16.10
N ARG A 94 14.02 4.73 16.68
CA ARG A 94 14.42 5.22 18.01
C ARG A 94 14.48 6.74 18.03
N LEU A 95 15.14 7.33 17.03
CA LEU A 95 15.19 8.77 16.86
C LEU A 95 13.79 9.37 16.81
N HIS A 96 12.90 8.82 15.98
CA HIS A 96 11.53 9.33 15.84
C HIS A 96 10.72 9.21 17.13
N THR A 97 10.87 8.11 17.88
CA THR A 97 10.16 7.94 19.15
C THR A 97 10.67 8.85 20.26
N GLU A 98 11.97 9.16 20.28
CA GLU A 98 12.57 10.01 21.31
C GLU A 98 12.36 11.50 21.04
N THR A 99 12.31 11.90 19.75
CA THR A 99 12.31 13.32 19.36
C THR A 99 11.03 13.79 18.67
N ALA A 100 10.16 12.86 18.24
CA ALA A 100 9.00 13.14 17.40
C ALA A 100 9.35 13.93 16.11
N CYS A 101 10.60 13.87 15.64
CA CYS A 101 11.04 14.59 14.44
C CYS A 101 10.22 14.18 13.22
N ARG A 102 9.73 15.16 12.45
CA ARG A 102 9.10 14.89 11.14
C ARG A 102 10.16 14.39 10.17
N ARG A 103 9.76 13.57 9.20
CA ARG A 103 10.64 13.15 8.10
C ARG A 103 11.08 14.41 7.32
N ALA A 104 12.32 14.84 7.50
CA ALA A 104 12.99 15.69 6.53
C ALA A 104 13.41 14.78 5.38
N GLY A 105 12.88 15.03 4.18
CA GLY A 105 13.18 14.20 3.01
C GLY A 105 14.64 14.36 2.61
N GLY A 106 15.45 13.34 2.84
CA GLY A 106 16.76 13.22 2.21
C GLY A 106 16.57 12.67 0.80
N THR A 107 16.13 13.50 -0.14
CA THR A 107 16.37 13.41 -1.60
C THR A 107 15.89 14.71 -2.24
N THR A 108 16.78 15.69 -2.34
CA THR A 108 16.73 16.78 -3.32
C THR A 108 18.03 16.73 -4.11
#